data_AF-A0A1G6P758-F1
#
_entry.id   AF-A0A1G6P758-F1
#
_cell.length_a   1.000
_cell.length_b   1.000
_cell.length_c   1.000
_cell.angle_alpha   90.00
_cell.angle_beta   90.00
_cell.angle_gamma   90.00
#
_symmetry.space_group_name_H-M   'P 1'
#
loop_
_entity.id
_entity.type
_entity.pdbx_description
1 polymer ?
#
loop_
_entity_poly.entity_id
_entity_poly.type
_entity_poly.pdbx_seq_one_letter_code
_entity_poly.pdbx_strand_id
1 'polypeptide(L)'
;MIPATPLPRIDFNTRKALMFALTAERLSAFYEHRTWMTDAQGATLAGLWLSRSKLQLALSERRLLSELSDQFARQLAASLSREAGLYAAHEMMEALDPNYQSAFAHDMLDECDRLLRENGVTESD
;
A
#
# COMPACT_ATOMS: atom_id res chain seq x y z
N MET A 1 5.30 -29.18 22.45
CA MET A 1 4.64 -27.99 21.87
C MET A 1 5.61 -26.83 22.03
N ILE A 2 6.29 -26.42 20.96
CA ILE A 2 7.09 -25.20 20.99
C ILE A 2 6.07 -24.06 20.95
N PRO A 3 6.04 -23.13 21.91
CA PRO A 3 5.19 -21.95 21.78
C PRO A 3 5.63 -21.21 20.52
N ALA A 4 4.70 -21.03 19.57
CA ALA A 4 4.97 -20.22 18.40
C ALA A 4 5.30 -18.81 18.90
N THR A 5 6.56 -18.38 18.70
CA THR A 5 6.97 -17.01 18.97
C THR A 5 5.97 -16.09 18.25
N PRO A 6 5.34 -15.11 18.93
CA PRO A 6 4.48 -14.15 18.26
C PRO A 6 5.27 -13.53 17.12
N LEU A 7 4.76 -13.66 15.89
CA LEU A 7 5.40 -13.06 14.73
C LEU A 7 5.55 -11.56 14.99
N PRO A 8 6.70 -10.96 14.64
CA PRO A 8 6.90 -9.53 14.84
C PRO A 8 5.79 -8.78 14.12
N ARG A 9 5.00 -8.03 14.89
CA ARG A 9 3.96 -7.16 14.34
C ARG A 9 4.68 -6.02 13.62
N ILE A 10 4.31 -5.78 12.36
CA ILE A 10 4.77 -4.59 11.69
C ILE A 10 4.09 -3.37 12.32
N ASP A 11 4.86 -2.30 12.48
CA ASP A 11 4.37 -1.03 13.02
C ASP A 11 3.41 -0.34 12.04
N PHE A 12 2.79 0.74 12.53
CA PHE A 12 1.84 1.52 11.74
C PHE A 12 2.48 2.13 10.49
N ASN A 13 3.71 2.63 10.59
CA ASN A 13 4.43 3.23 9.46
C ASN A 13 4.70 2.22 8.34
N THR A 14 5.05 0.98 8.68
CA THR A 14 5.23 -0.10 7.70
C THR A 14 3.91 -0.46 7.02
N ARG A 15 2.78 -0.45 7.75
CA ARG A 15 1.45 -0.67 7.15
C ARG A 15 1.07 0.46 6.19
N LYS A 16 1.35 1.72 6.58
CA LYS A 16 1.16 2.91 5.74
C LYS A 16 1.98 2.83 4.46
N ALA A 17 3.28 2.58 4.57
CA ALA A 17 4.17 2.42 3.43
C ALA A 17 3.74 1.26 2.51
N LEU A 18 3.26 0.15 3.08
CA LEU A 18 2.78 -0.99 2.32
C LEU A 18 1.48 -0.69 1.56
N MET A 19 0.52 -0.02 2.18
CA MET A 19 -0.71 0.43 1.51
C MET A 19 -0.41 1.44 0.39
N PHE A 20 0.50 2.39 0.65
CA PHE A 20 0.96 3.36 -0.33
C PHE A 20 1.61 2.68 -1.55
N ALA A 21 2.55 1.74 -1.33
CA ALA A 21 3.19 0.98 -2.40
C ALA A 21 2.19 0.15 -3.22
N LEU A 22 1.21 -0.49 -2.56
CA LEU A 22 0.16 -1.24 -3.25
C LEU A 22 -0.71 -0.32 -4.12
N THR A 23 -1.00 0.89 -3.64
CA THR A 23 -1.77 1.89 -4.39
C THR A 23 -1.00 2.32 -5.64
N ALA A 24 0.29 2.62 -5.50
CA ALA A 24 1.17 2.98 -6.61
C ALA A 24 1.21 1.86 -7.68
N GLU A 25 1.44 0.62 -7.26
CA GLU A 25 1.47 -0.55 -8.16
C GLU A 25 0.14 -0.73 -8.92
N ARG A 26 -1.00 -0.53 -8.24
CA ARG A 26 -2.33 -0.62 -8.87
C ARG A 26 -2.52 0.46 -9.92
N LEU A 27 -2.09 1.69 -9.64
CA LEU A 27 -2.18 2.80 -10.59
C LEU A 27 -1.29 2.55 -11.82
N SER A 28 -0.05 2.09 -11.61
CA SER A 28 0.85 1.70 -12.70
C SER A 28 0.21 0.64 -13.60
N ALA A 29 -0.28 -0.46 -13.02
CA ALA A 29 -0.95 -1.53 -13.77
C ALA A 29 -2.19 -1.01 -14.53
N PHE A 30 -3.00 -0.15 -13.91
CA PHE A 30 -4.19 0.40 -14.54
C PHE A 30 -3.87 1.34 -15.70
N TYR A 31 -2.92 2.26 -15.55
CA TYR A 31 -2.65 3.25 -16.59
C TYR A 31 -1.77 2.72 -17.74
N GLU A 32 -0.90 1.76 -17.44
CA GLU A 32 -0.03 1.11 -18.44
C GLU A 32 -0.74 -0.03 -19.17
N HIS A 33 -1.47 -0.87 -18.43
CA HIS A 33 -2.01 -2.13 -18.97
C HIS A 33 -3.54 -2.20 -18.96
N ARG A 34 -4.23 -1.19 -18.42
CA ARG A 34 -5.71 -1.15 -18.32
C ARG A 34 -6.27 -2.31 -17.49
N THR A 35 -5.48 -2.83 -16.55
CA THR A 35 -5.85 -3.93 -15.66
C THR A 35 -5.90 -3.47 -14.21
N TRP A 36 -6.80 -4.08 -13.44
CA TRP A 36 -6.86 -3.91 -12.00
C TRP A 36 -6.39 -5.19 -11.33
N MET A 37 -5.50 -5.06 -10.35
CA MET A 37 -5.10 -6.17 -9.49
C MET A 37 -6.30 -6.61 -8.63
N THR A 38 -6.51 -7.92 -8.50
CA THR A 38 -7.54 -8.44 -7.56
C THR A 38 -7.07 -8.30 -6.11
N ASP A 39 -8.01 -8.29 -5.15
CA ASP A 39 -7.66 -8.21 -3.73
C ASP A 39 -6.75 -9.36 -3.28
N ALA A 40 -6.97 -10.56 -3.83
CA ALA A 40 -6.14 -11.73 -3.55
C ALA A 40 -4.71 -11.58 -4.09
N GLN A 41 -4.56 -11.01 -5.29
CA GLN A 41 -3.24 -10.71 -5.85
C GLN A 41 -2.53 -9.64 -5.01
N GLY A 42 -3.21 -8.57 -4.60
CA GLY A 42 -2.62 -7.54 -3.74
C GLY A 42 -2.21 -8.05 -2.37
N ALA A 43 -3.03 -8.90 -1.72
CA ALA A 43 -2.67 -9.52 -0.45
C ALA A 43 -1.48 -10.49 -0.57
N THR A 44 -1.34 -11.13 -1.74
CA THR A 44 -0.20 -12.00 -2.06
C THR A 44 1.06 -11.17 -2.28
N LEU A 45 0.97 -10.09 -3.05
CA LEU A 45 2.07 -9.17 -3.31
C LEU A 45 2.59 -8.51 -2.03
N ALA A 46 1.67 -8.06 -1.16
CA ALA A 46 2.01 -7.55 0.16
C ALA A 46 2.82 -8.55 0.99
N GLY A 47 2.40 -9.82 0.99
CA GLY A 47 3.14 -10.90 1.66
C GLY A 47 4.53 -11.14 1.06
N LEU A 48 4.64 -11.08 -0.27
CA LEU A 48 5.92 -11.22 -0.97
C LEU A 48 6.88 -10.08 -0.61
N TRP A 49 6.43 -8.83 -0.61
CA TRP A 49 7.27 -7.68 -0.25
C TRP A 49 7.73 -7.74 1.21
N LEU A 50 6.81 -8.02 2.15
CA LEU A 50 7.16 -8.19 3.56
C LEU A 50 8.20 -9.30 3.77
N SER A 51 8.09 -10.41 3.03
CA SER A 51 9.01 -11.54 3.15
C SER A 51 10.46 -11.19 2.79
N ARG A 52 10.68 -10.22 1.87
CA ARG A 52 12.01 -9.74 1.50
C ARG A 52 12.74 -9.09 2.68
N SER A 53 11.99 -8.47 3.59
CA SER A 53 12.49 -7.85 4.82
C SER A 53 12.33 -8.75 6.05
N LYS A 54 12.03 -10.06 5.87
CA LYS A 54 11.75 -11.02 6.94
C LYS A 54 10.59 -10.60 7.86
N LEU A 55 9.69 -9.77 7.36
CA LEU A 55 8.48 -9.35 8.05
C LEU A 55 7.31 -10.25 7.65
N GLN A 56 6.32 -10.36 8.52
CA GLN A 56 5.10 -11.11 8.23
C GLN A 56 3.88 -10.35 8.73
N LEU A 57 2.75 -10.61 8.08
CA LEU A 57 1.46 -10.05 8.42
C LEU A 57 0.38 -11.09 8.15
N ALA A 58 -0.61 -11.21 9.05
CA ALA A 58 -1.68 -12.20 8.89
C ALA A 58 -2.42 -12.00 7.57
N LEU A 59 -3.00 -13.06 7.01
CA LEU A 59 -3.70 -12.97 5.73
C LEU A 59 -4.88 -11.98 5.79
N SER A 60 -5.62 -11.95 6.89
CA SER A 60 -6.72 -11.00 7.12
C SER A 60 -6.24 -9.55 7.03
N GLU A 61 -5.13 -9.24 7.68
CA GLU A 61 -4.54 -7.91 7.68
C GLU A 61 -3.96 -7.53 6.30
N ARG A 62 -3.33 -8.48 5.58
CA ARG A 62 -2.89 -8.26 4.20
C ARG A 62 -4.06 -8.01 3.25
N ARG A 63 -5.20 -8.68 3.47
CA ARG A 63 -6.43 -8.43 2.72
C ARG A 63 -6.99 -7.05 2.98
N LEU A 64 -7.01 -6.60 4.24
CA LEU A 64 -7.42 -5.24 4.59
C LEU A 64 -6.57 -4.19 3.85
N LEU A 65 -5.23 -4.30 3.90
CA LEU A 65 -4.36 -3.36 3.19
C LEU A 65 -4.56 -3.41 1.68
N SER A 66 -4.77 -4.61 1.12
CA SER A 66 -5.05 -4.80 -0.30
C SER A 66 -6.35 -4.13 -0.73
N GLU A 67 -7.41 -4.29 0.05
CA GLU A 67 -8.72 -3.69 -0.20
C GLU A 67 -8.65 -2.15 -0.12
N LEU A 68 -8.05 -1.60 0.94
CA LEU A 68 -7.90 -0.15 1.09
C LEU A 68 -7.08 0.47 -0.04
N SER A 69 -6.00 -0.20 -0.47
CA SER A 69 -5.21 0.26 -1.61
C SER A 69 -6.01 0.23 -2.93
N ASP A 70 -6.93 -0.72 -3.11
CA ASP A 70 -7.80 -0.76 -4.30
C ASP A 70 -8.78 0.41 -4.30
N GLN A 71 -9.44 0.64 -3.16
CA GLN A 71 -10.36 1.76 -2.99
C GLN A 71 -9.67 3.10 -3.27
N PHE A 72 -8.48 3.31 -2.69
CA PHE A 72 -7.73 4.53 -2.88
C PHE A 72 -7.25 4.72 -4.34
N ALA A 73 -6.71 3.67 -4.95
CA ALA A 73 -6.29 3.72 -6.35
C ALA A 73 -7.47 4.04 -7.29
N ARG A 74 -8.68 3.51 -7.02
CA ARG A 74 -9.88 3.83 -7.79
C ARG A 74 -10.33 5.28 -7.62
N GLN A 75 -10.22 5.83 -6.41
CA GLN A 75 -10.54 7.23 -6.15
C GLN A 75 -9.61 8.17 -6.92
N LEU A 76 -8.30 7.90 -6.89
CA LEU A 76 -7.31 8.63 -7.68
C LEU A 76 -7.55 8.48 -9.19
N ALA A 77 -7.84 7.26 -9.66
CA ALA A 77 -8.13 7.03 -11.07
C ALA A 77 -9.41 7.72 -11.57
N ALA A 78 -10.37 7.98 -10.68
CA ALA A 78 -11.60 8.69 -11.01
C ALA A 78 -11.41 10.22 -11.10
N SER A 79 -10.38 10.78 -10.44
CA SER A 79 -10.12 12.22 -10.40
C SER A 79 -9.03 12.68 -11.38
N LEU A 80 -8.21 11.75 -11.89
CA LEU A 80 -7.05 12.05 -12.72
C LEU A 80 -7.27 11.74 -14.20
N SER A 81 -6.64 12.54 -15.06
CA SER A 81 -6.46 12.16 -16.47
C SER A 81 -5.44 11.00 -16.57
N ARG A 82 -5.35 10.34 -17.73
CA ARG A 82 -4.37 9.28 -17.94
C ARG A 82 -2.93 9.74 -17.73
N GLU A 83 -2.58 10.91 -18.25
CA GLU A 83 -1.22 11.46 -18.14
C GLU A 83 -0.89 11.84 -16.68
N ALA A 84 -1.81 12.53 -16.01
CA ALA A 84 -1.65 12.87 -14.59
C ALA A 84 -1.59 11.61 -13.71
N GLY A 85 -2.34 10.56 -14.09
CA GLY A 85 -2.32 9.27 -13.43
C GLY A 85 -1.00 8.51 -13.56
N LEU A 86 -0.39 8.52 -14.76
CA LEU A 86 0.96 7.95 -14.97
C LEU A 86 2.01 8.72 -14.17
N TYR A 87 1.92 10.05 -14.16
CA TYR A 87 2.79 10.90 -13.35
C TYR A 87 2.64 10.59 -11.85
N ALA A 88 1.41 10.53 -11.35
CA ALA A 88 1.13 10.18 -9.96
C ALA A 88 1.68 8.80 -9.57
N ALA A 89 1.46 7.78 -10.40
CA ALA A 89 1.97 6.45 -10.16
C ALA A 89 3.50 6.42 -10.12
N HIS A 90 4.16 7.13 -11.05
CA HIS A 90 5.61 7.27 -11.08
C HIS A 90 6.16 7.98 -9.83
N GLU A 91 5.60 9.14 -9.48
CA GLU A 91 6.01 9.90 -8.28
C GLU A 91 5.87 9.06 -7.01
N MET A 92 4.77 8.30 -6.87
CA MET A 92 4.59 7.43 -5.72
C MET A 92 5.61 6.28 -5.69
N MET A 93 5.96 5.71 -6.84
CA MET A 93 6.97 4.66 -6.92
C MET A 93 8.38 5.17 -6.58
N GLU A 94 8.75 6.36 -7.07
CA GLU A 94 10.03 7.01 -6.73
C GLU A 94 10.12 7.31 -5.22
N ALA A 95 9.01 7.74 -4.61
CA ALA A 95 8.91 8.01 -3.18
C ALA A 95 8.99 6.78 -2.26
N LEU A 96 9.11 5.56 -2.82
CA LEU A 96 9.50 4.38 -2.04
C LEU A 96 10.99 4.42 -1.66
N ASP A 97 11.83 5.20 -2.36
CA ASP A 97 13.18 5.52 -1.89
C ASP A 97 13.09 6.61 -0.81
N PRO A 98 13.55 6.34 0.43
CA PRO A 98 13.50 7.33 1.51
C PRO A 98 14.31 8.62 1.23
N ASN A 99 15.22 8.62 0.27
CA ASN A 99 15.98 9.82 -0.12
C ASN A 99 15.25 10.69 -1.14
N TYR A 100 14.19 10.18 -1.76
CA TYR A 100 13.35 10.95 -2.68
C TYR A 100 12.31 11.75 -1.89
N GLN A 101 12.10 13.00 -2.29
CA GLN A 101 11.20 13.93 -1.59
C GLN A 101 10.18 14.48 -2.57
N SER A 102 8.91 14.15 -2.34
CA SER A 102 7.79 14.65 -3.15
C SER A 102 6.66 15.09 -2.23
N ALA A 103 6.23 16.35 -2.39
CA ALA A 103 5.09 16.89 -1.65
C ALA A 103 3.81 16.10 -1.97
N PHE A 104 3.65 15.72 -3.24
CA PHE A 104 2.54 14.87 -3.67
C PHE A 104 2.56 13.52 -2.95
N ALA A 105 3.72 12.86 -2.86
CA ALA A 105 3.82 11.59 -2.15
C ALA A 105 3.51 11.72 -0.66
N HIS A 106 3.90 12.83 -0.02
CA HIS A 106 3.52 13.12 1.38
C HIS A 106 2.00 13.24 1.54
N ASP A 107 1.31 13.98 0.68
CA ASP A 107 -0.15 14.09 0.73
C ASP A 107 -0.83 12.71 0.56
N MET A 108 -0.29 11.86 -0.32
CA MET A 108 -0.82 10.50 -0.52
C MET A 108 -0.52 9.57 0.68
N LEU A 109 0.62 9.74 1.36
CA LEU A 109 0.93 9.03 2.59
C LEU A 109 0.01 9.46 3.74
N ASP A 110 -0.29 10.76 3.86
CA ASP A 110 -1.23 11.28 4.86
C ASP A 110 -2.65 10.73 4.60
N GLU A 111 -3.04 10.58 3.34
CA GLU A 111 -4.31 9.94 3.00
C GLU A 111 -4.32 8.44 3.34
N CYS A 112 -3.21 7.73 3.16
CA CYS A 112 -3.08 6.34 3.63
C CYS A 112 -3.19 6.26 5.16
N ASP A 113 -2.58 7.20 5.88
CA ASP A 113 -2.67 7.32 7.34
C ASP A 113 -4.13 7.43 7.80
N ARG A 114 -4.86 8.37 7.20
CA ARG A 114 -6.29 8.61 7.45
C ARG A 114 -7.13 7.35 7.22
N LEU A 115 -6.97 6.71 6.05
CA LEU A 115 -7.72 5.52 5.67
C LEU A 115 -7.45 4.33 6.61
N LEU A 116 -6.20 4.15 7.05
CA LEU A 116 -5.84 3.12 8.01
C LEU A 116 -6.52 3.35 9.36
N ARG A 117 -6.47 4.57 9.89
CA ARG A 117 -7.10 4.93 11.17
C ARG A 117 -8.61 4.75 11.13
N GLU A 118 -9.27 5.18 10.04
CA GLU A 118 -10.72 5.01 9.86
C GLU A 118 -11.15 3.55 9.82
N ASN A 119 -10.25 2.65 9.40
CA ASN A 119 -10.48 1.21 9.37
C ASN A 119 -9.93 0.49 10.61
N GLY A 120 -9.70 1.23 11.70
CA GLY A 120 -9.34 0.67 13.01
C GLY A 120 -7.92 0.14 13.11
N VAL A 121 -7.05 0.42 12.12
CA VAL A 121 -5.62 0.16 12.25
C VAL A 121 -5.02 1.28 13.07
N THR A 122 -4.59 0.96 14.29
CA THR A 122 -3.93 1.91 15.19
C THR A 122 -2.45 1.59 15.31
N GLU A 123 -1.67 2.55 15.82
CA GLU A 123 -0.36 2.24 16.40
C GLU A 123 -0.56 1.11 17.42
N SER A 124 0.12 -0.01 17.16
CA SER A 124 0.23 -1.08 18.15
C SER A 124 1.50 -0.79 18.93
N ASP A 125 1.35 -0.48 20.23
CA ASP A 125 2.46 -0.41 21.19
C ASP A 125 3.27 -1.72 21.25
#